data_AF-A0A239SY54-F1
#
_entry.id   AF-A0A239SY54-F1
#
_cell.length_a   1.000
_cell.length_b   1.000
_cell.length_c   1.000
_cell.angle_alpha   90.00
_cell.angle_beta   90.00
_cell.angle_gamma   90.00
#
_symmetry.space_group_name_H-M   'P 1'
#
loop_
_entity.id
_entity.type
_entity.pdbx_description
1 polymer ?
#
loop_
_entity_poly.entity_id
_entity_poly.type
_entity_poly.pdbx_seq_one_letter_code
_entity_poly.pdbx_strand_id
1 'polypeptide(L)'
;MIYRMIDTHYAPRLGGVFAPGASSASQSRAVDNPLLSTMQRASEQMDGLQVRVDEWLGKARARSASARDARDWLTSIDEMQRRLRAGESTVTLPEGLREFVVRNALMSTSHASGALGTAALDSLRAGVQSMASGASESATVEQIELRQFLSRYENALTLSNAVIAKLRDIMSKIVSSL
;
A
#
# COMPACT_ATOMS: atom_id res chain seq x y z
N MET A 1 16.87 40.08 -33.71
CA MET A 1 16.50 40.35 -35.11
C MET A 1 16.72 39.04 -35.88
N ILE A 2 15.65 38.42 -36.34
CA ILE A 2 15.64 37.22 -37.19
C ILE A 2 16.07 37.66 -38.59
N TYR A 3 16.87 36.88 -39.33
CA TYR A 3 16.60 36.50 -40.73
C TYR A 3 17.47 35.32 -41.17
N ARG A 4 16.82 34.43 -41.92
CA ARG A 4 17.25 33.15 -42.49
C ARG A 4 17.09 33.29 -44.02
N MET A 5 18.10 32.93 -44.82
CA MET A 5 18.04 32.45 -46.22
C MET A 5 19.41 31.81 -46.51
N ILE A 6 19.54 30.48 -46.64
CA ILE A 6 19.37 29.63 -47.84
C ILE A 6 20.21 30.12 -49.03
N ASP A 7 21.27 29.37 -49.34
CA ASP A 7 21.58 29.03 -50.73
C ASP A 7 22.26 27.66 -50.80
N THR A 8 22.03 26.97 -51.92
CA THR A 8 22.14 25.52 -52.15
C THR A 8 22.83 25.31 -53.48
N HIS A 9 23.98 24.62 -53.52
CA HIS A 9 24.54 23.92 -54.70
C HIS A 9 25.45 22.77 -54.19
N TYR A 10 25.06 21.49 -54.26
CA TYR A 10 25.33 20.49 -55.33
C TYR A 10 26.83 20.41 -55.72
N ALA A 11 27.61 19.31 -55.65
CA ALA A 11 27.48 17.85 -55.51
C ALA A 11 28.91 17.26 -55.22
N PRO A 12 29.26 15.95 -55.33
CA PRO A 12 28.48 14.70 -55.43
C PRO A 12 28.93 13.58 -54.45
N ARG A 13 28.18 12.48 -54.51
CA ARG A 13 28.26 11.21 -53.76
C ARG A 13 29.59 10.45 -53.88
N LEU A 14 29.97 9.78 -52.78
CA LEU A 14 30.65 8.47 -52.82
C LEU A 14 30.03 7.51 -51.79
N GLY A 15 29.60 6.36 -52.33
CA GLY A 15 29.37 5.05 -51.72
C GLY A 15 29.12 4.92 -50.22
N GLY A 16 27.90 4.51 -49.88
CA GLY A 16 27.58 3.94 -48.57
C GLY A 16 26.12 3.52 -48.51
N VAL A 17 25.79 2.37 -49.13
CA VAL A 17 24.49 1.72 -48.92
C VAL A 17 24.47 1.21 -47.47
N PHE A 18 24.00 2.05 -46.54
CA PHE A 18 23.50 1.57 -45.26
C PHE A 18 22.03 1.22 -45.47
N ALA A 19 21.75 -0.08 -45.57
CA ALA A 19 20.41 -0.60 -45.44
C ALA A 19 19.89 -0.29 -44.01
N PRO A 20 18.85 0.54 -43.83
CA PRO A 20 18.22 0.70 -42.53
C PRO A 20 17.15 -0.38 -42.42
N GLY A 21 17.53 -1.57 -41.94
CA GLY A 21 16.57 -2.67 -41.86
C GLY A 21 16.87 -3.76 -40.85
N ALA A 22 18.12 -3.93 -40.41
CA ALA A 22 18.47 -5.07 -39.56
C ALA A 22 18.34 -4.82 -38.04
N SER A 23 18.34 -3.57 -37.58
CA SER A 23 18.31 -3.26 -36.14
C SER A 23 16.91 -3.23 -35.54
N SER A 24 15.85 -3.03 -36.34
CA SER A 24 14.46 -3.11 -35.84
C SER A 24 13.91 -4.53 -35.78
N ALA A 25 14.38 -5.45 -36.63
CA ALA A 25 13.88 -6.83 -36.62
C ALA A 25 14.27 -7.62 -35.36
N SER A 26 15.41 -7.27 -34.74
CA SER A 26 15.88 -7.91 -33.51
C SER A 26 15.28 -7.27 -32.24
N GLN A 27 14.94 -5.98 -32.26
CA GLN A 27 14.18 -5.34 -31.19
C GLN A 27 12.69 -5.71 -31.21
N SER A 28 12.08 -5.84 -32.39
CA SER A 28 10.68 -6.29 -32.50
C SER A 28 10.49 -7.75 -32.06
N ARG A 29 11.45 -8.66 -32.33
CA ARG A 29 11.32 -10.07 -31.93
C ARG A 29 11.39 -10.32 -30.42
N ALA A 30 12.02 -9.45 -29.64
CA ALA A 30 12.00 -9.55 -28.17
C ALA A 30 10.63 -9.18 -27.59
N VAL A 31 9.87 -8.32 -28.27
CA VAL A 31 8.49 -7.93 -27.93
C VAL A 31 7.48 -9.02 -28.36
N ASP A 32 7.82 -9.84 -29.35
CA ASP A 32 6.97 -10.90 -29.91
C ASP A 32 7.10 -12.29 -29.24
N ASN A 33 7.74 -12.40 -28.08
CA ASN A 33 7.78 -13.68 -27.34
C ASN A 33 6.67 -13.72 -26.28
N PRO A 34 5.52 -14.38 -26.56
CA PRO A 34 4.37 -14.40 -25.66
C PRO A 34 4.68 -15.03 -24.29
N LEU A 35 5.71 -15.89 -24.19
CA LEU A 35 6.15 -16.46 -22.91
C LEU A 35 6.93 -15.46 -22.08
N LEU A 36 7.86 -14.69 -22.69
CA LEU A 36 8.59 -13.65 -21.95
C LEU A 36 7.64 -12.54 -21.51
N SER A 37 6.71 -12.13 -22.37
CA SER A 37 5.68 -11.12 -22.03
C SER A 37 4.74 -11.58 -20.92
N THR A 38 4.41 -12.88 -20.85
CA THR A 38 3.60 -13.44 -19.75
C THR A 38 4.41 -13.61 -18.45
N MET A 39 5.69 -13.98 -18.50
CA MET A 39 6.57 -13.97 -17.31
C MET A 39 6.74 -12.57 -16.75
N GLN A 40 7.01 -11.59 -17.60
CA GLN A 40 7.17 -10.20 -17.18
C GLN A 40 5.89 -9.69 -16.51
N ARG A 41 4.73 -9.91 -17.14
CA ARG A 41 3.43 -9.54 -16.57
C ARG A 41 3.15 -10.25 -15.23
N ALA A 42 3.52 -11.53 -15.09
CA ALA A 42 3.35 -12.25 -13.85
C ALA A 42 4.25 -11.68 -12.73
N SER A 43 5.51 -11.33 -13.05
CA SER A 43 6.43 -10.67 -12.12
C SER A 43 5.89 -9.33 -11.66
N GLU A 44 5.48 -8.47 -12.60
CA GLU A 44 4.89 -7.15 -12.29
C GLU A 44 3.64 -7.27 -11.42
N GLN A 45 2.82 -8.30 -11.63
CA GLN A 45 1.64 -8.58 -10.81
C GLN A 45 2.00 -9.03 -9.38
N MET A 46 3.05 -9.84 -9.22
CA MET A 46 3.55 -10.26 -7.90
C MET A 46 4.18 -9.10 -7.15
N ASP A 47 5.00 -8.28 -7.79
CA ASP A 47 5.61 -7.09 -7.20
C ASP A 47 4.54 -6.08 -6.75
N GLY A 48 3.56 -5.82 -7.62
CA GLY A 48 2.42 -4.96 -7.29
C GLY A 48 1.50 -5.53 -6.21
N LEU A 49 1.45 -6.86 -6.03
CA LEU A 49 0.75 -7.49 -4.92
C LEU A 49 1.53 -7.32 -3.62
N GLN A 50 2.84 -7.53 -3.64
CA GLN A 50 3.70 -7.38 -2.48
C GLN A 50 3.63 -5.97 -1.88
N VAL A 51 3.77 -4.93 -2.71
CA VAL A 51 3.67 -3.53 -2.25
C VAL A 51 2.33 -3.25 -1.57
N ARG A 52 1.22 -3.76 -2.13
CA ARG A 52 -0.11 -3.59 -1.55
C ARG A 52 -0.28 -4.34 -0.23
N VAL A 53 0.30 -5.53 -0.11
CA VAL A 53 0.31 -6.30 1.13
C VAL A 53 1.12 -5.59 2.21
N ASP A 54 2.29 -5.05 1.88
CA ASP A 54 3.14 -4.33 2.82
C ASP A 54 2.47 -3.04 3.32
N GLU A 55 1.86 -2.27 2.40
CA GLU A 55 1.09 -1.07 2.76
C GLU A 55 -0.11 -1.42 3.66
N TRP A 56 -0.87 -2.45 3.27
CA TRP A 56 -2.01 -2.92 4.05
C TRP A 56 -1.59 -3.41 5.44
N LEU A 57 -0.51 -4.18 5.54
CA LEU A 57 0.02 -4.70 6.80
C LEU A 57 0.50 -3.57 7.72
N GLY A 58 1.12 -2.53 7.14
CA GLY A 58 1.47 -1.31 7.85
C GLY A 58 0.24 -0.64 8.47
N LYS A 59 -0.83 -0.46 7.69
CA LYS A 59 -2.09 0.14 8.16
C LYS A 59 -2.79 -0.74 9.21
N ALA A 60 -2.82 -2.05 9.02
CA ALA A 60 -3.42 -3.01 9.96
C ALA A 60 -2.69 -3.02 11.31
N ARG A 61 -1.35 -2.99 11.29
CA ARG A 61 -0.54 -2.87 12.51
C ARG A 61 -0.78 -1.55 13.22
N ALA A 62 -0.84 -0.44 12.50
CA ALA A 62 -1.13 0.87 13.09
C ALA A 62 -2.50 0.88 13.78
N ARG A 63 -3.55 0.39 13.11
CA ARG A 63 -4.90 0.28 13.68
C ARG A 63 -4.93 -0.63 14.92
N SER A 64 -4.24 -1.77 14.88
CA SER A 64 -4.13 -2.68 16.03
C SER A 64 -3.41 -2.05 17.23
N ALA A 65 -2.35 -1.27 16.98
CA ALA A 65 -1.65 -0.52 18.02
C ALA A 65 -2.56 0.54 18.65
N SER A 66 -3.22 1.37 17.83
CA SER A 66 -4.17 2.38 18.30
C SER A 66 -5.33 1.78 19.10
N ALA A 67 -5.80 0.59 18.73
CA ALA A 67 -6.86 -0.11 19.47
C ALA A 67 -6.38 -0.67 20.82
N ARG A 68 -5.12 -1.11 20.92
CA ARG A 68 -4.52 -1.51 22.19
C ARG A 68 -4.35 -0.31 23.11
N ASP A 69 -3.74 0.76 22.60
CA ASP A 69 -3.57 2.01 23.34
C ASP A 69 -4.92 2.54 23.82
N ALA A 70 -5.96 2.50 22.98
CA ALA A 70 -7.32 2.89 23.35
C ALA A 70 -7.86 2.06 24.53
N ARG A 71 -7.64 0.74 24.55
CA ARG A 71 -8.07 -0.13 25.66
C ARG A 71 -7.37 0.19 26.97
N ASP A 72 -6.07 0.48 26.91
CA ASP A 72 -5.30 0.89 28.09
C ASP A 72 -5.81 2.23 28.62
N TRP A 73 -6.08 3.19 27.73
CA TRP A 73 -6.63 4.49 28.10
C TRP A 73 -8.06 4.44 28.66
N LEU A 74 -8.90 3.49 28.25
CA LEU A 74 -10.24 3.31 28.84
C LEU A 74 -10.17 3.08 30.35
N THR A 75 -9.17 2.34 30.83
CA THR A 75 -8.99 2.09 32.27
C THR A 75 -8.67 3.39 33.02
N SER A 76 -7.81 4.24 32.43
CA SER A 76 -7.48 5.56 32.98
C SER A 76 -8.68 6.51 32.97
N ILE A 77 -9.47 6.50 31.87
CA ILE A 77 -10.69 7.29 31.75
C ILE A 77 -11.73 6.87 32.79
N ASP A 78 -11.90 5.57 33.02
CA ASP A 78 -12.83 5.04 34.02
C ASP A 78 -12.44 5.43 35.46
N GLU A 79 -11.14 5.52 35.76
CA GLU A 79 -10.64 6.06 37.04
C GLU A 79 -10.98 7.56 37.19
N MET A 80 -10.73 8.36 36.15
CA MET A 80 -11.07 9.78 36.16
C MET A 80 -12.57 10.02 36.29
N GLN A 81 -13.40 9.17 35.67
CA GLN A 81 -14.86 9.21 35.84
C GLN A 81 -15.27 8.89 37.28
N ARG A 82 -14.62 7.91 37.92
CA ARG A 82 -14.88 7.58 39.33
C ARG A 82 -14.54 8.75 40.25
N ARG A 83 -13.45 9.47 39.98
CA ARG A 83 -13.09 10.68 40.73
C ARG A 83 -14.11 11.81 40.57
N LEU A 84 -14.60 12.05 39.35
CA LEU A 84 -15.68 13.03 39.12
C LEU A 84 -16.96 12.66 39.88
N ARG A 85 -17.32 11.37 39.90
CA ARG A 85 -18.47 10.88 40.68
C ARG A 85 -18.27 10.98 42.19
N ALA A 86 -17.02 10.93 42.67
CA ALA A 86 -16.66 11.08 44.08
C ALA A 86 -16.69 12.54 44.57
N GLY A 87 -16.99 13.50 43.69
CA GLY A 87 -17.18 14.91 44.04
C GLY A 87 -16.16 15.88 43.42
N GLU A 88 -15.25 15.40 42.58
CA GLU A 88 -14.36 16.28 41.80
C GLU A 88 -15.17 16.95 40.67
N SER A 89 -15.10 18.28 40.54
CA SER A 89 -15.90 19.01 39.54
C SER A 89 -15.29 18.95 38.14
N THR A 90 -13.96 18.83 38.05
CA THR A 90 -13.21 18.78 36.79
C THR A 90 -11.94 17.96 36.93
N VAL A 91 -11.56 17.22 35.88
CA VAL A 91 -10.31 16.43 35.85
C VAL A 91 -9.43 16.87 34.69
N THR A 92 -8.12 16.88 34.91
CA THR A 92 -7.12 17.18 33.87
C THR A 92 -6.59 15.88 33.27
N LEU A 93 -6.47 15.84 31.93
CA LEU A 93 -5.93 14.67 31.24
C LEU A 93 -4.43 14.50 31.49
N PRO A 94 -3.96 13.26 31.73
CA PRO A 94 -2.54 12.90 31.65
C PRO A 94 -1.95 13.29 30.30
N GLU A 95 -0.66 13.65 30.28
CA GLU A 95 0.03 14.09 29.06
C GLU A 95 -0.04 13.06 27.92
N GLY A 96 0.22 11.79 28.22
CA GLY A 96 0.11 10.72 27.23
C GLY A 96 -1.29 10.56 26.63
N LEU A 97 -2.34 10.74 27.45
CA LEU A 97 -3.72 10.70 26.96
C LEU A 97 -4.04 11.92 26.10
N ARG A 98 -3.52 13.10 26.47
CA ARG A 98 -3.67 14.34 25.71
C ARG A 98 -3.09 14.20 24.30
N GLU A 99 -1.87 13.68 24.20
CA GLU A 99 -1.25 13.41 22.91
C GLU A 99 -2.03 12.39 22.10
N PHE A 100 -2.50 11.32 22.76
CA PHE A 100 -3.28 10.27 22.12
C PHE A 100 -4.58 10.81 21.51
N VAL A 101 -5.34 11.62 22.25
CA VAL A 101 -6.63 12.15 21.77
C VAL A 101 -6.46 13.19 20.66
N VAL A 102 -5.38 13.98 20.70
CA VAL A 102 -5.04 14.94 19.63
C VAL A 102 -4.57 14.19 18.38
N ARG A 103 -3.69 13.19 18.53
CA ARG A 103 -3.16 12.37 17.42
C ARG A 103 -4.26 11.64 16.68
N ASN A 104 -5.27 11.14 17.39
CA ASN A 104 -6.40 10.43 16.82
C ASN A 104 -7.59 11.34 16.50
N ALA A 105 -7.41 12.67 16.55
CA ALA A 105 -8.43 13.68 16.25
C ALA A 105 -9.74 13.52 17.05
N LEU A 106 -9.68 12.93 18.25
CA LEU A 106 -10.83 12.76 19.14
C LEU A 106 -11.20 14.09 19.84
N MET A 107 -10.20 14.95 20.05
CA MET A 107 -10.38 16.27 20.67
C MET A 107 -9.36 17.26 20.12
N SER A 108 -9.72 18.54 20.12
CA SER A 108 -8.78 19.63 19.83
C SER A 108 -7.74 19.80 20.93
N THR A 109 -6.55 20.26 20.57
CA THR A 109 -5.43 20.49 21.52
C THR A 109 -5.80 21.42 22.68
N SER A 110 -6.60 22.46 22.39
CA SER A 110 -7.12 23.39 23.41
C SER A 110 -8.01 22.70 24.44
N HIS A 111 -8.94 21.87 23.96
CA HIS A 111 -9.84 21.08 24.79
C HIS A 111 -9.12 20.01 25.61
N ALA A 112 -8.09 19.39 25.04
CA ALA A 112 -7.33 18.33 25.71
C ALA A 112 -6.36 18.87 26.80
N SER A 113 -6.01 20.16 26.71
CA SER A 113 -5.15 20.84 27.70
C SER A 113 -5.94 21.43 28.87
N GLY A 114 -7.25 21.59 28.72
CA GLY A 114 -8.13 22.16 29.74
C GLY A 114 -8.63 21.15 30.76
N ALA A 115 -9.29 21.66 31.79
CA ALA A 115 -10.00 20.85 32.77
C ALA A 115 -11.32 20.35 32.16
N LEU A 116 -11.57 19.04 32.25
CA LEU A 116 -12.73 18.38 31.66
C LEU A 116 -13.78 18.08 32.71
N GLY A 117 -15.04 18.41 32.38
CA GLY A 117 -16.21 17.95 33.13
C GLY A 117 -16.67 16.56 32.71
N THR A 118 -17.72 16.07 33.36
CA THR A 118 -18.31 14.74 33.14
C THR A 118 -18.71 14.51 31.68
N ALA A 119 -19.45 15.44 31.06
CA ALA A 119 -19.94 15.30 29.69
C ALA A 119 -18.82 15.18 28.64
N ALA A 120 -17.73 15.95 28.83
CA ALA A 120 -16.58 15.89 27.93
C ALA A 120 -15.82 14.56 28.09
N LEU A 121 -15.71 14.07 29.33
CA LEU A 121 -15.07 12.78 29.62
C LEU A 121 -15.91 11.59 29.14
N ASP A 122 -17.24 11.67 29.18
CA ASP A 122 -18.15 10.66 28.61
C ASP A 122 -18.04 10.61 27.07
N SER A 123 -18.00 11.78 26.43
CA SER A 123 -17.80 11.88 24.98
C SER A 123 -16.45 11.29 24.56
N LEU A 124 -15.39 11.61 25.32
CA LEU A 124 -14.06 11.04 25.10
C LEU A 124 -14.08 9.52 25.27
N ARG A 125 -14.69 9.01 26.34
CA ARG A 125 -14.82 7.57 26.59
C ARG A 125 -15.51 6.86 25.44
N ALA A 126 -16.62 7.41 24.94
CA ALA A 126 -17.33 6.86 23.79
C ALA A 126 -16.45 6.82 22.53
N GLY A 127 -15.70 7.88 22.25
CA GLY A 127 -14.75 7.93 21.14
C GLY A 127 -13.62 6.88 21.25
N VAL A 128 -12.98 6.80 22.42
CA VAL A 128 -11.93 5.81 22.68
C VAL A 128 -12.48 4.38 22.66
N GLN A 129 -13.69 4.16 23.16
CA GLN A 129 -14.35 2.85 23.13
C GLN A 129 -14.72 2.44 21.71
N SER A 130 -15.17 3.37 20.87
CA SER A 130 -15.41 3.13 19.45
C SER A 130 -14.12 2.69 18.74
N MET A 131 -12.98 3.32 19.03
CA MET A 131 -11.69 2.88 18.48
C MET A 131 -11.26 1.50 18.96
N ALA A 132 -11.42 1.22 20.26
CA ALA A 132 -11.09 -0.07 20.86
C ALA A 132 -11.96 -1.22 20.29
N SER A 133 -13.21 -0.91 19.92
CA SER A 133 -14.21 -1.86 19.40
C SER A 133 -14.16 -1.99 17.88
N GLY A 134 -13.84 -0.89 17.18
CA GLY A 134 -13.67 -0.85 15.72
C GLY A 134 -12.55 -1.76 15.23
N ALA A 135 -11.63 -2.19 16.10
CA ALA A 135 -10.67 -3.26 15.80
C ALA A 135 -11.35 -4.60 15.49
N SER A 136 -12.49 -4.92 16.11
CA SER A 136 -13.22 -6.17 15.88
C SER A 136 -13.99 -6.17 14.56
N GLU A 137 -14.62 -5.05 14.20
CA GLU A 137 -15.23 -4.87 12.88
C GLU A 137 -14.15 -4.80 11.78
N SER A 138 -13.03 -4.15 12.08
CA SER A 138 -11.90 -4.14 11.17
C SER A 138 -11.26 -5.51 11.02
N ALA A 139 -11.32 -6.40 12.01
CA ALA A 139 -10.75 -7.74 11.92
C ALA A 139 -11.48 -8.62 10.88
N THR A 140 -12.79 -8.46 10.69
CA THR A 140 -13.52 -9.20 9.63
C THR A 140 -13.17 -8.67 8.25
N VAL A 141 -13.07 -7.34 8.10
CA VAL A 141 -12.60 -6.69 6.87
C VAL A 141 -11.17 -7.14 6.55
N GLU A 142 -10.28 -7.15 7.54
CA GLU A 142 -8.90 -7.62 7.39
C GLU A 142 -8.83 -9.09 6.95
N GLN A 143 -9.67 -9.96 7.52
CA GLN A 143 -9.74 -11.36 7.09
C GLN A 143 -10.20 -11.52 5.65
N ILE A 144 -11.16 -10.70 5.20
CA ILE A 144 -11.62 -10.68 3.82
C ILE A 144 -10.49 -10.22 2.89
N GLU A 145 -9.78 -9.15 3.24
CA GLU A 145 -8.66 -8.62 2.46
C GLU A 145 -7.49 -9.63 2.39
N LEU A 146 -7.15 -10.29 3.50
CA LEU A 146 -6.18 -11.39 3.52
C LEU A 146 -6.55 -12.53 2.59
N ARG A 147 -7.82 -12.97 2.59
CA ARG A 147 -8.28 -14.02 1.67
C ARG A 147 -8.17 -13.60 0.21
N GLN A 148 -8.47 -12.33 -0.10
CA GLN A 148 -8.31 -11.81 -1.46
C GLN A 148 -6.83 -11.75 -1.87
N PHE A 149 -5.93 -11.35 -0.97
CA PHE A 149 -4.49 -11.34 -1.24
C PHE A 149 -3.96 -12.76 -1.48
N LEU A 150 -4.33 -13.72 -0.63
CA LEU A 150 -3.96 -15.13 -0.80
C LEU A 150 -4.45 -15.69 -2.13
N SER A 151 -5.72 -15.47 -2.47
CA SER A 151 -6.29 -15.93 -3.75
C SER A 151 -5.55 -15.35 -4.97
N ARG A 152 -5.17 -14.06 -4.92
CA ARG A 152 -4.39 -13.42 -5.99
C ARG A 152 -2.97 -13.96 -6.08
N TYR A 153 -2.33 -14.22 -4.94
CA TYR A 153 -1.01 -14.82 -4.88
C TYR A 153 -0.99 -16.24 -5.45
N GLU A 154 -1.94 -17.09 -5.05
CA GLU A 154 -2.07 -18.47 -5.55
C GLU A 154 -2.30 -18.51 -7.07
N ASN A 155 -3.09 -17.58 -7.60
CA ASN A 155 -3.31 -17.46 -9.03
C ASN A 155 -2.01 -17.06 -9.77
N ALA A 156 -1.30 -16.05 -9.26
CA ALA A 156 -0.01 -15.64 -9.84
C ALA A 156 1.04 -16.77 -9.79
N LEU A 157 1.07 -17.54 -8.70
CA LEU A 157 1.96 -18.69 -8.54
C LEU A 157 1.61 -19.83 -9.50
N THR A 158 0.32 -20.09 -9.72
CA THR A 158 -0.16 -21.06 -10.71
C THR A 158 0.26 -20.65 -12.12
N LEU A 159 0.08 -19.37 -12.47
CA LEU A 159 0.50 -18.83 -13.76
C LEU A 159 2.03 -18.98 -13.96
N SER A 160 2.82 -18.60 -12.96
CA SER A 160 4.28 -18.73 -12.99
C SER A 160 4.72 -20.19 -13.22
N ASN A 161 4.15 -21.13 -12.47
CA ASN A 161 4.44 -22.56 -12.62
C ASN A 161 4.06 -23.09 -14.01
N ALA A 162 2.92 -22.68 -14.56
CA ALA A 162 2.48 -23.08 -15.90
C ALA A 162 3.45 -22.57 -16.99
N VAL A 163 3.94 -21.34 -16.85
CA VAL A 163 4.92 -20.77 -17.79
C VAL A 163 6.26 -21.50 -17.72
N ILE A 164 6.76 -21.82 -16.52
CA ILE A 164 7.98 -22.62 -16.34
C ILE A 164 7.84 -24.01 -16.98
N ALA A 165 6.71 -24.68 -16.77
CA ALA A 165 6.45 -25.98 -17.38
C ALA A 165 6.46 -25.90 -18.92
N LYS A 166 5.86 -24.85 -19.49
CA LYS A 166 5.83 -24.63 -20.93
C LYS A 166 7.22 -24.35 -21.51
N LEU A 167 8.04 -23.57 -20.81
CA LEU A 167 9.45 -23.35 -21.16
C LEU A 167 10.23 -24.66 -21.20
N ARG A 168 10.03 -25.54 -20.21
CA ARG A 168 10.67 -26.87 -20.18
C ARG A 168 10.24 -27.76 -21.35
N ASP A 169 8.95 -27.78 -21.68
CA ASP A 169 8.41 -28.52 -22.84
C ASP A 169 9.03 -28.03 -24.16
N ILE A 170 9.12 -26.71 -24.34
CA ILE A 170 9.73 -26.12 -25.55
C ILE A 170 11.22 -26.45 -25.62
N MET A 171 11.97 -26.30 -24.53
CA MET A 171 13.40 -26.67 -24.49
C MET A 171 13.59 -28.16 -24.82
N SER A 172 12.77 -29.04 -24.26
CA SER A 172 12.82 -30.48 -24.54
C SER A 172 12.60 -30.78 -26.03
N LYS A 173 11.61 -30.13 -26.66
CA LYS A 173 11.33 -30.27 -28.10
C LYS A 173 12.48 -29.78 -28.97
N ILE A 174 13.10 -28.64 -28.60
CA ILE A 174 14.26 -28.11 -29.32
C ILE A 174 15.42 -29.10 -29.24
N VAL A 175 15.77 -29.57 -28.03
CA VAL A 175 16.86 -30.54 -27.82
C VAL A 175 16.58 -31.86 -28.55
N SER A 176 15.34 -32.32 -28.57
CA SER A 176 14.96 -33.57 -29.27
C SER A 176 14.90 -33.43 -30.79
N SER A 177 14.91 -32.20 -31.31
CA SER A 177 14.89 -31.90 -32.75
C SER A 177 16.27 -31.58 -33.33
N LEU A 178 17.30 -31.47 -32.47
CA LEU A 178 18.72 -31.45 -32.83
C LEU A 178 19.26 -32.89 -32.91
#